data_AF-A0A3M1YD54-F1
#
_entry.id   AF-A0A3M1YD54-F1
#
_cell.length_a   1.000
_cell.length_b   1.000
_cell.length_c   1.000
_cell.angle_alpha   90.00
_cell.angle_beta   90.00
_cell.angle_gamma   90.00
#
_symmetry.space_group_name_H-M   'P 1'
#
loop_
_entity.id
_entity.type
_entity.pdbx_description
1 polymer ?
#
loop_
_entity_poly.entity_id
_entity_poly.type
_entity_poly.pdbx_seq_one_letter_code
_entity_poly.pdbx_strand_id
1 'polypeptide(L)'
;GTAGQCNPGPTVAAAYENSGISLFGTPVLGNPGINQLTVVFDQPVVGGIGLDGAANEDNYRVLAEGTTPGFQTATCTAPVDSGDYEINTNVTYNTGTYTSTLTLVNPAQFVPLPEGNYRLIVCGSTSIIGLNGVPLDGNGDGIAGDDAVFDFSVNFQTGVIGSGVQDPSLLGVTELPATGETPQWRNHLMIAGIALATALVMIGGWFGLRKIRA
;
A
#
# COMPACT_ATOMS: atom_id res chain seq x y z
N GLY A 1 -9.72 32.60 -37.21
CA GLY A 1 -9.33 32.02 -35.92
C GLY A 1 -9.39 30.53 -36.09
N THR A 2 -8.26 29.89 -36.30
CA THR A 2 -8.14 28.42 -36.34
C THR A 2 -8.31 27.93 -34.92
N ALA A 3 -9.38 27.16 -34.68
CA ALA A 3 -9.58 26.45 -33.43
C ALA A 3 -8.33 25.60 -33.17
N GLY A 4 -7.66 25.85 -32.04
CA GLY A 4 -6.63 24.96 -31.55
C GLY A 4 -7.25 23.57 -31.41
N GLN A 5 -6.69 22.59 -32.10
CA GLN A 5 -7.08 21.21 -31.88
C GLN A 5 -6.65 20.88 -30.44
N CYS A 6 -7.61 20.61 -29.57
CA CYS A 6 -7.31 20.00 -28.28
C CYS A 6 -6.80 18.59 -28.57
N ASN A 7 -5.52 18.34 -28.32
CA ASN A 7 -4.91 17.03 -28.44
C ASN A 7 -5.31 16.16 -27.24
N PRO A 8 -5.34 14.83 -27.39
CA PRO A 8 -5.63 13.94 -26.28
C PRO A 8 -4.49 13.96 -25.24
N GLY A 9 -4.82 14.23 -23.97
CA GLY A 9 -3.94 14.14 -22.80
C GLY A 9 -4.39 13.04 -21.81
N PRO A 10 -3.46 12.26 -21.23
CA PRO A 10 -3.81 11.24 -20.24
C PRO A 10 -3.80 11.79 -18.80
N THR A 11 -4.61 11.18 -17.94
CA THR A 11 -4.52 11.29 -16.48
C THR A 11 -4.42 9.90 -15.88
N VAL A 12 -3.75 9.76 -14.73
CA VAL A 12 -3.47 8.44 -14.13
C VAL A 12 -3.99 8.37 -12.72
N ALA A 13 -4.59 7.23 -12.38
CA ALA A 13 -4.93 6.86 -11.03
C ALA A 13 -4.51 5.41 -10.75
N ALA A 14 -4.00 5.13 -9.55
CA ALA A 14 -3.75 3.77 -9.11
C ALA A 14 -5.03 3.19 -8.48
N ALA A 15 -5.41 1.98 -8.89
CA ALA A 15 -6.60 1.32 -8.38
C ALA A 15 -6.21 0.22 -7.39
N TYR A 16 -6.74 0.34 -6.18
CA TYR A 16 -6.75 -0.75 -5.21
C TYR A 16 -7.96 -1.64 -5.52
N GLU A 17 -7.76 -2.93 -5.78
CA GLU A 17 -8.88 -3.87 -5.88
C GLU A 17 -9.43 -4.21 -4.47
N ASN A 18 -9.92 -3.17 -3.80
CA ASN A 18 -11.10 -3.20 -2.95
C ASN A 18 -11.67 -1.77 -2.86
N SER A 19 -12.37 -1.37 -3.92
CA SER A 19 -13.32 -0.24 -4.03
C SER A 19 -12.83 1.17 -3.62
N GLY A 20 -12.56 2.02 -4.63
CA GLY A 20 -12.71 3.48 -4.54
C GLY A 20 -11.43 4.27 -4.27
N ILE A 21 -11.02 5.09 -5.25
CA ILE A 21 -9.93 6.06 -5.11
C ILE A 21 -10.28 7.11 -4.05
N SER A 22 -9.39 7.30 -3.08
CA SER A 22 -8.95 8.62 -2.62
C SER A 22 -7.61 8.44 -1.89
N LEU A 23 -6.55 9.03 -2.42
CA LEU A 23 -5.31 9.23 -1.65
C LEU A 23 -5.68 9.98 -0.36
N PHE A 24 -5.09 9.52 0.75
CA PHE A 24 -5.38 9.82 2.17
C PHE A 24 -6.53 9.00 2.79
N GLY A 25 -6.18 7.82 3.32
CA GLY A 25 -7.04 7.02 4.19
C GLY A 25 -6.22 5.98 4.94
N THR A 26 -6.45 5.87 6.25
CA THR A 26 -5.76 4.93 7.14
C THR A 26 -5.85 3.47 6.65
N PRO A 27 -4.78 2.69 6.80
CA PRO A 27 -4.68 1.32 6.33
C PRO A 27 -5.62 0.41 7.13
N VAL A 28 -6.40 -0.42 6.44
CA VAL A 28 -7.12 -1.54 7.07
C VAL A 28 -6.18 -2.76 7.02
N LEU A 29 -6.05 -3.47 8.13
CA LEU A 29 -5.17 -4.64 8.29
C LEU A 29 -5.39 -5.70 7.20
N GLY A 30 -4.29 -6.08 6.53
CA GLY A 30 -4.20 -7.18 5.56
C GLY A 30 -3.95 -6.69 4.14
N ASN A 31 -2.70 -6.33 3.84
CA ASN A 31 -2.21 -5.69 2.60
C ASN A 31 -2.73 -6.31 1.27
N PRO A 32 -3.79 -5.79 0.65
CA PRO A 32 -4.15 -6.06 -0.74
C PRO A 32 -3.36 -5.05 -1.56
N GLY A 33 -2.09 -5.32 -1.86
CA GLY A 33 -1.28 -4.30 -2.54
C GLY A 33 -1.84 -3.90 -3.92
N ILE A 34 -1.29 -2.83 -4.51
CA ILE A 34 -1.74 -2.31 -5.81
C ILE A 34 -1.34 -3.30 -6.91
N ASN A 35 -2.33 -3.85 -7.63
CA ASN A 35 -2.13 -4.78 -8.74
C ASN A 35 -2.50 -4.21 -10.11
N GLN A 36 -3.13 -3.02 -10.14
CA GLN A 36 -3.60 -2.38 -11.35
C GLN A 36 -3.38 -0.87 -11.31
N LEU A 37 -3.04 -0.31 -12.47
CA LEU A 37 -3.03 1.12 -12.74
C LEU A 37 -4.12 1.43 -13.77
N THR A 38 -4.68 2.63 -13.67
CA THR A 38 -5.72 3.10 -14.58
C THR A 38 -5.26 4.38 -15.24
N VAL A 39 -5.30 4.39 -16.58
CA VAL A 39 -5.02 5.57 -17.40
C VAL A 39 -6.33 6.01 -18.03
N VAL A 40 -6.71 7.27 -17.82
CA VAL A 40 -7.91 7.87 -18.39
C VAL A 40 -7.50 8.91 -19.41
N PHE A 41 -7.95 8.76 -20.64
CA PHE A 41 -7.75 9.72 -21.72
C PHE A 41 -8.89 10.74 -21.70
N ASP A 42 -8.57 12.01 -21.92
CA ASP A 42 -9.55 13.09 -22.01
C ASP A 42 -10.36 13.09 -23.32
N GLN A 43 -9.95 12.27 -24.29
CA GLN A 43 -10.56 12.10 -25.61
C GLN A 43 -10.48 10.63 -26.05
N PRO A 44 -11.34 10.19 -26.98
CA PRO A 44 -11.28 8.84 -27.51
C PRO A 44 -9.98 8.58 -28.30
N VAL A 45 -9.27 7.52 -27.90
CA VAL A 45 -8.10 6.98 -28.61
C VAL A 45 -8.42 5.65 -29.30
N VAL A 46 -7.55 5.25 -30.24
CA VAL A 46 -7.59 3.93 -30.87
C VAL A 46 -7.46 2.86 -29.78
N GLY A 47 -8.39 1.92 -29.71
CA GLY A 47 -8.50 1.01 -28.56
C GLY A 47 -7.90 -0.40 -28.72
N GLY A 48 -7.31 -0.72 -29.88
CA GLY A 48 -6.82 -2.07 -30.18
C GLY A 48 -5.44 -2.39 -29.62
N ILE A 49 -4.95 -3.59 -29.91
CA ILE A 49 -3.58 -4.05 -29.58
C ILE A 49 -2.55 -3.73 -30.69
N GLY A 50 -2.97 -3.03 -31.74
CA GLY A 50 -2.05 -2.59 -32.80
C GLY A 50 -1.06 -1.56 -32.26
N LEU A 51 -0.03 -1.25 -33.04
CA LEU A 51 1.03 -0.31 -32.67
C LEU A 51 0.48 0.97 -32.03
N ASP A 52 -0.55 1.56 -32.63
CA ASP A 52 -1.09 2.86 -32.20
C ASP A 52 -2.19 2.77 -31.13
N GLY A 53 -2.46 1.57 -30.63
CA GLY A 53 -3.64 1.29 -29.82
C GLY A 53 -3.41 1.36 -28.31
N ALA A 54 -4.37 1.91 -27.58
CA ALA A 54 -4.33 2.04 -26.13
C ALA A 54 -4.44 0.70 -25.38
N ALA A 55 -4.79 -0.40 -26.04
CA ALA A 55 -4.70 -1.74 -25.45
C ALA A 55 -3.38 -2.46 -25.76
N ASN A 56 -2.47 -1.83 -26.51
CA ASN A 56 -1.13 -2.38 -26.73
C ASN A 56 -0.25 -2.13 -25.50
N GLU A 57 0.32 -3.19 -24.96
CA GLU A 57 1.15 -3.19 -23.77
C GLU A 57 2.46 -2.42 -23.99
N ASP A 58 3.00 -2.46 -25.21
CA ASP A 58 4.23 -1.74 -25.61
C ASP A 58 4.09 -0.21 -25.54
N ASN A 59 2.86 0.29 -25.38
CA ASN A 59 2.55 1.72 -25.28
C ASN A 59 2.58 2.25 -23.84
N TYR A 60 2.99 1.42 -22.89
CA TYR A 60 3.09 1.77 -21.49
C TYR A 60 4.37 1.18 -20.91
N ARG A 61 5.00 1.93 -20.01
CA ARG A 61 6.14 1.44 -19.23
C ARG A 61 5.91 1.75 -17.78
N VAL A 62 5.86 0.71 -16.96
CA VAL A 62 5.83 0.84 -15.50
C VAL A 62 7.22 0.52 -14.98
N LEU A 63 7.78 1.44 -14.21
CA LEU A 63 9.12 1.34 -13.67
C LEU A 63 9.06 1.42 -12.16
N ALA A 64 9.83 0.58 -11.48
CA ALA A 64 10.22 0.80 -10.10
C ALA A 64 11.63 1.41 -10.07
N GLU A 65 11.83 2.39 -9.19
CA GLU A 65 13.15 2.95 -8.94
C GLU A 65 14.07 1.82 -8.44
N GLY A 66 15.23 1.65 -9.07
CA GLY A 66 16.16 0.60 -8.70
C GLY A 66 17.18 1.06 -7.67
N THR A 67 18.44 0.71 -7.92
CA THR A 67 19.54 0.95 -6.95
C THR A 67 20.19 2.32 -7.09
N THR A 68 19.97 3.00 -8.21
CA THR A 68 20.44 4.37 -8.43
C THR A 68 19.30 5.33 -8.13
N PRO A 69 19.48 6.32 -7.24
CA PRO A 69 18.43 7.28 -6.94
C PRO A 69 17.97 8.08 -8.18
N GLY A 70 16.67 8.30 -8.27
CA GLY A 70 15.95 8.84 -9.42
C GLY A 70 15.64 7.77 -10.47
N PHE A 71 14.69 8.07 -11.36
CA PHE A 71 14.48 7.28 -12.57
C PHE A 71 15.48 7.70 -13.65
N GLN A 72 16.24 6.75 -14.19
CA GLN A 72 17.18 7.02 -15.30
C GLN A 72 16.50 6.90 -16.66
N THR A 73 15.47 6.06 -16.73
CA THR A 73 14.63 5.86 -17.91
C THR A 73 13.64 7.02 -18.06
N ALA A 74 13.76 7.73 -19.18
CA ALA A 74 13.01 8.97 -19.42
C ALA A 74 11.94 8.87 -20.53
N THR A 75 12.03 7.89 -21.43
CA THR A 75 11.16 7.81 -22.63
C THR A 75 10.79 6.38 -22.95
N CYS A 76 9.81 6.20 -23.83
CA CYS A 76 9.45 4.88 -24.33
C CYS A 76 10.38 4.32 -25.41
N THR A 77 11.11 5.18 -26.12
CA THR A 77 11.98 4.76 -27.24
C THR A 77 13.34 4.25 -26.78
N ALA A 78 13.82 4.72 -25.63
CA ALA A 78 15.07 4.27 -25.06
C ALA A 78 14.91 2.91 -24.38
N PRO A 79 15.91 2.01 -24.47
CA PRO A 79 15.96 0.81 -23.63
C PRO A 79 15.79 1.16 -22.15
N VAL A 80 15.24 0.23 -21.36
CA VAL A 80 15.22 0.34 -19.90
C VAL A 80 16.65 0.53 -19.41
N ASP A 81 16.88 1.60 -18.64
CA ASP A 81 18.17 1.78 -18.00
C ASP A 81 18.35 0.73 -16.89
N SER A 82 19.57 0.20 -16.76
CA SER A 82 19.90 -0.79 -15.72
C SER A 82 19.72 -0.27 -14.28
N GLY A 83 19.59 1.04 -14.09
CA GLY A 83 19.27 1.67 -12.82
C GLY A 83 17.81 1.54 -12.39
N ASP A 84 16.90 1.19 -13.31
CA ASP A 84 15.46 1.00 -13.07
C ASP A 84 15.05 -0.47 -13.23
N TYR A 85 13.90 -0.84 -12.66
CA TYR A 85 13.25 -2.13 -12.89
C TYR A 85 11.96 -1.96 -13.67
N GLU A 86 11.86 -2.58 -14.85
CA GLU A 86 10.61 -2.62 -15.60
C GLU A 86 9.64 -3.65 -15.02
N ILE A 87 8.38 -3.26 -14.94
CA ILE A 87 7.25 -4.07 -14.49
C ILE A 87 6.33 -4.25 -15.70
N ASN A 88 6.21 -5.48 -16.22
CA ASN A 88 5.34 -5.71 -17.36
C ASN A 88 3.88 -5.69 -16.92
N THR A 89 3.02 -5.28 -17.86
CA THR A 89 1.58 -5.18 -17.64
C THR A 89 0.80 -5.83 -18.77
N ASN A 90 -0.34 -6.43 -18.47
CA ASN A 90 -1.37 -6.70 -19.46
C ASN A 90 -2.30 -5.51 -19.55
N VAL A 91 -2.64 -5.07 -20.77
CA VAL A 91 -3.46 -3.86 -20.95
C VAL A 91 -4.79 -4.18 -21.60
N THR A 92 -5.86 -3.60 -21.05
CA THR A 92 -7.19 -3.59 -21.67
C THR A 92 -7.67 -2.15 -21.80
N TYR A 93 -8.41 -1.85 -22.86
CA TYR A 93 -8.98 -0.52 -23.07
C TYR A 93 -10.50 -0.57 -23.19
N ASN A 94 -11.17 0.33 -22.45
CA ASN A 94 -12.60 0.54 -22.49
C ASN A 94 -12.93 1.80 -23.30
N THR A 95 -13.51 1.61 -24.48
CA THR A 95 -13.93 2.70 -25.37
C THR A 95 -15.10 3.52 -24.84
N GLY A 96 -15.88 2.99 -23.89
CA GLY A 96 -17.01 3.71 -23.28
C GLY A 96 -16.60 4.71 -22.21
N THR A 97 -15.43 4.51 -21.59
CA THR A 97 -14.91 5.36 -20.51
C THR A 97 -13.56 6.00 -20.86
N TYR A 98 -13.03 5.72 -22.04
CA TYR A 98 -11.69 6.13 -22.50
C TYR A 98 -10.62 5.77 -21.46
N THR A 99 -10.66 4.52 -21.01
CA THR A 99 -9.85 4.06 -19.88
C THR A 99 -9.04 2.84 -20.26
N SER A 100 -7.72 2.90 -20.07
CA SER A 100 -6.86 1.73 -20.06
C SER A 100 -6.65 1.22 -18.64
N THR A 101 -6.81 -0.09 -18.47
CA THR A 101 -6.48 -0.80 -17.24
C THR A 101 -5.22 -1.62 -17.48
N LEU A 102 -4.17 -1.29 -16.73
CA LEU A 102 -2.86 -1.93 -16.76
C LEU A 102 -2.77 -2.88 -15.56
N THR A 103 -2.84 -4.19 -15.82
CA THR A 103 -2.70 -5.22 -14.80
C THR A 103 -1.24 -5.63 -14.69
N LEU A 104 -0.66 -5.49 -13.50
CA LEU A 104 0.74 -5.83 -13.25
C LEU A 104 0.91 -7.35 -13.28
N VAL A 105 1.90 -7.86 -14.04
CA VAL A 105 2.08 -9.31 -14.23
C VAL A 105 3.46 -9.83 -13.85
N ASN A 106 4.53 -9.04 -14.05
CA ASN A 106 5.88 -9.46 -13.70
C ASN A 106 6.78 -8.22 -13.45
N PRO A 107 7.95 -8.40 -12.82
CA PRO A 107 8.34 -9.59 -12.05
C PRO A 107 7.48 -9.74 -10.79
N ALA A 108 7.32 -10.98 -10.32
CA ALA A 108 6.39 -11.32 -9.23
C ALA A 108 6.64 -10.55 -7.91
N GLN A 109 7.86 -10.06 -7.69
CA GLN A 109 8.19 -9.23 -6.53
C GLN A 109 7.51 -7.85 -6.52
N PHE A 110 7.02 -7.37 -7.67
CA PHE A 110 6.26 -6.13 -7.82
C PHE A 110 4.76 -6.41 -8.07
N VAL A 111 4.27 -7.62 -7.78
CA VAL A 111 2.86 -7.99 -7.92
C VAL A 111 2.35 -8.56 -6.59
N PRO A 112 1.67 -7.76 -5.74
CA PRO A 112 1.38 -6.33 -5.89
C PRO A 112 2.59 -5.42 -5.74
N LEU A 113 2.45 -4.14 -6.11
CA LEU A 113 3.49 -3.11 -5.85
C LEU A 113 3.80 -3.03 -4.35
N PRO A 114 5.06 -3.28 -3.93
CA PRO A 114 5.53 -2.99 -2.58
C PRO A 114 5.63 -1.47 -2.35
N GLU A 115 5.98 -1.07 -1.13
CA GLU A 115 6.36 0.33 -0.88
C GLU A 115 7.56 0.71 -1.74
N GLY A 116 7.54 1.93 -2.27
CA GLY A 116 8.60 2.41 -3.14
C GLY A 116 8.16 3.53 -4.07
N ASN A 117 9.09 3.98 -4.91
CA ASN A 117 8.86 4.97 -5.95
C ASN A 117 8.69 4.28 -7.29
N TYR A 118 7.71 4.76 -8.05
CA TYR A 118 7.33 4.21 -9.34
C TYR A 118 7.12 5.32 -10.37
N ARG A 119 7.32 4.97 -11.64
CA ARG A 119 7.06 5.82 -12.79
C ARG A 119 6.19 5.06 -13.78
N LEU A 120 5.12 5.70 -14.25
CA LEU A 120 4.40 5.27 -15.43
C LEU A 120 4.74 6.22 -16.57
N ILE A 121 5.17 5.66 -17.70
CA ILE A 121 5.31 6.36 -18.97
C ILE A 121 4.20 5.88 -19.91
N VAL A 122 3.42 6.80 -20.46
CA VAL A 122 2.45 6.53 -21.53
C VAL A 122 3.04 7.04 -22.83
N CYS A 123 3.25 6.14 -23.78
CA CYS A 123 4.05 6.42 -24.96
C CYS A 123 3.25 7.19 -26.02
N GLY A 124 3.52 8.49 -26.14
CA GLY A 124 2.94 9.33 -27.20
C GLY A 124 3.86 9.49 -28.40
N SER A 125 5.17 9.37 -28.19
CA SER A 125 6.19 9.49 -29.24
C SER A 125 6.27 8.28 -30.18
N THR A 126 5.67 7.15 -29.79
CA THR A 126 5.77 5.88 -30.54
C THR A 126 4.44 5.30 -31.01
N SER A 127 3.28 5.80 -30.57
CA SER A 127 2.08 4.98 -30.72
C SER A 127 0.72 5.64 -30.52
N ILE A 128 0.31 5.98 -29.28
CA ILE A 128 -1.13 6.14 -29.01
C ILE A 128 -1.70 7.31 -29.82
N ILE A 129 -2.65 6.99 -30.69
CA ILE A 129 -3.30 7.95 -31.58
C ILE A 129 -4.78 8.11 -31.19
N GLY A 130 -5.22 9.37 -31.16
CA GLY A 130 -6.62 9.75 -31.09
C GLY A 130 -7.43 9.26 -32.30
N LEU A 131 -8.74 9.07 -32.16
CA LEU A 131 -9.58 8.66 -33.31
C LEU A 131 -9.60 9.69 -34.47
N ASN A 132 -9.14 10.91 -34.22
CA ASN A 132 -8.92 11.96 -35.22
C ASN A 132 -7.59 11.81 -35.99
N GLY A 133 -6.78 10.79 -35.71
CA GLY A 133 -5.48 10.56 -36.34
C GLY A 133 -4.34 11.40 -35.75
N VAL A 134 -4.56 12.10 -34.64
CA VAL A 134 -3.54 12.91 -33.96
C VAL A 134 -2.90 12.09 -32.83
N PRO A 135 -1.56 12.03 -32.74
CA PRO A 135 -0.89 11.39 -31.61
C PRO A 135 -1.24 12.02 -30.26
N LEU A 136 -0.88 11.32 -29.18
CA LEU A 136 -0.98 11.81 -27.81
C LEU A 136 -0.17 13.10 -27.62
N ASP A 137 -0.71 14.04 -26.84
CA ASP A 137 -0.01 15.21 -26.31
C ASP A 137 0.23 14.94 -24.83
N GLY A 138 1.32 14.24 -24.56
CA GLY A 138 1.58 13.62 -23.26
C GLY A 138 1.87 14.64 -22.15
N ASN A 139 2.44 15.79 -22.51
CA ASN A 139 2.80 16.88 -21.61
C ASN A 139 1.74 18.01 -21.58
N GLY A 140 0.76 17.98 -22.49
CA GLY A 140 -0.34 18.94 -22.56
C GLY A 140 0.06 20.34 -23.06
N ASP A 141 1.16 20.47 -23.81
CA ASP A 141 1.67 21.75 -24.31
C ASP A 141 0.99 22.22 -25.62
N GLY A 142 0.13 21.38 -26.19
CA GLY A 142 -0.56 21.62 -27.45
C GLY A 142 0.15 21.02 -28.67
N ILE A 143 1.26 20.32 -28.49
CA ILE A 143 2.03 19.64 -29.53
C ILE A 143 1.93 18.13 -29.33
N ALA A 144 1.29 17.45 -30.28
CA ALA A 144 1.19 16.00 -30.26
C ALA A 144 2.54 15.31 -30.55
N GLY A 145 2.69 14.09 -30.04
CA GLY A 145 3.80 13.17 -30.32
C GLY A 145 4.82 13.04 -29.18
N ASP A 146 4.44 13.36 -27.95
CA ASP A 146 5.31 13.33 -26.78
C ASP A 146 4.77 12.40 -25.68
N ASP A 147 5.68 11.85 -24.88
CA ASP A 147 5.34 10.88 -23.83
C ASP A 147 4.78 11.58 -22.59
N ALA A 148 3.77 10.97 -21.97
CA ALA A 148 3.31 11.40 -20.65
C ALA A 148 4.06 10.64 -19.56
N VAL A 149 4.57 11.36 -18.56
CA VAL A 149 5.36 10.78 -17.46
C VAL A 149 4.70 11.08 -16.12
N PHE A 150 4.45 10.03 -15.34
CA PHE A 150 3.80 10.11 -14.03
C PHE A 150 4.64 9.41 -12.96
N ASP A 151 5.18 10.20 -12.04
CA ASP A 151 5.90 9.68 -10.88
C ASP A 151 4.95 9.56 -9.68
N PHE A 152 4.98 8.42 -8.99
CA PHE A 152 4.16 8.17 -7.81
C PHE A 152 4.89 7.30 -6.79
N SER A 153 4.46 7.36 -5.53
CA SER A 153 5.02 6.54 -4.45
C SER A 153 3.93 5.67 -3.82
N VAL A 154 4.25 4.42 -3.54
CA VAL A 154 3.41 3.53 -2.72
C VAL A 154 3.96 3.55 -1.30
N ASN A 155 3.11 3.90 -0.34
CA ASN A 155 3.43 3.85 1.08
C ASN A 155 2.28 3.16 1.81
N PHE A 156 2.55 2.02 2.44
CA PHE A 156 1.62 1.36 3.33
C PHE A 156 1.79 1.98 4.71
N GLN A 157 0.80 2.77 5.10
CA GLN A 157 0.68 3.11 6.51
C GLN A 157 0.64 1.79 7.30
N THR A 158 1.52 1.61 8.26
CA THR A 158 1.34 0.57 9.27
C THR A 158 0.39 1.14 10.30
N GLY A 159 -0.87 0.74 10.21
CA GLY A 159 -1.83 1.04 11.26
C GLY A 159 -1.31 0.44 12.55
N VAL A 160 -0.79 1.27 13.45
CA VAL A 160 -0.55 0.87 14.82
C VAL A 160 -1.94 0.59 15.41
N ILE A 161 -2.37 -0.68 15.37
CA ILE A 161 -3.48 -1.11 16.21
C ILE A 161 -2.90 -1.27 17.62
N GLY A 162 -2.72 -0.13 18.26
CA GLY A 162 -2.04 -0.03 19.55
C GLY A 162 -2.26 1.37 20.13
N SER A 163 -3.30 1.47 20.96
CA SER A 163 -3.35 2.42 22.09
C SER A 163 -3.02 3.88 21.73
N GLY A 164 -3.82 4.46 20.85
CA GLY A 164 -3.60 5.81 20.33
C GLY A 164 -4.86 6.66 20.27
N VAL A 165 -5.78 6.50 21.22
CA VAL A 165 -6.70 7.60 21.54
C VAL A 165 -5.86 8.64 22.28
N GLN A 166 -5.27 9.58 21.55
CA GLN A 166 -4.62 10.75 22.16
C GLN A 166 -5.63 11.80 22.65
N ASP A 167 -6.92 11.52 22.53
CA ASP A 167 -7.98 12.33 23.12
C ASP A 167 -9.19 11.47 23.51
N PRO A 168 -9.30 11.04 24.79
CA PRO A 168 -10.45 10.27 25.26
C PRO A 168 -11.77 11.05 25.23
N SER A 169 -11.75 12.37 24.99
CA SER A 169 -12.97 13.19 24.95
C SER A 169 -13.80 13.01 23.68
N LEU A 170 -13.25 12.45 22.60
CA LEU A 170 -13.95 12.32 21.31
C LEU A 170 -14.84 11.05 21.19
N LEU A 171 -14.82 10.15 22.18
CA LEU A 171 -15.62 8.92 22.14
C LEU A 171 -16.96 9.02 22.87
N GLY A 172 -17.28 10.14 23.54
CA GLY A 172 -18.54 10.25 24.30
C GLY A 172 -18.72 9.17 25.38
N VAL A 173 -17.64 8.42 25.69
CA VAL A 173 -17.62 7.46 26.78
C VAL A 173 -17.19 8.25 28.00
N THR A 174 -18.17 8.84 28.68
CA THR A 174 -18.03 9.22 30.08
C THR A 174 -17.43 8.02 30.81
N GLU A 175 -16.28 8.26 31.44
CA GLU A 175 -15.54 7.26 32.21
C GLU A 175 -16.51 6.43 33.06
N LEU A 176 -16.37 5.11 33.01
CA LEU A 176 -17.03 4.22 33.95
C LEU A 176 -16.69 4.73 35.36
N PRO A 177 -17.68 4.92 36.25
CA PRO A 177 -17.41 5.42 37.58
C PRO A 177 -16.40 4.49 38.24
N ALA A 178 -15.32 5.08 38.75
CA ALA A 178 -14.38 4.38 39.62
C ALA A 178 -15.10 4.01 40.91
N THR A 179 -15.89 2.94 40.89
CA THR A 179 -16.26 2.26 42.13
C THR A 179 -15.07 1.39 42.49
N GLY A 180 -14.12 2.02 43.17
CA GLY A 180 -13.19 1.33 44.04
C GLY A 180 -13.99 0.56 45.08
N GLU A 181 -14.28 -0.69 44.76
CA GLU A 181 -14.81 -1.69 45.70
C GLU A 181 -14.05 -2.97 45.41
N THR A 182 -12.83 -3.09 45.94
CA THR A 182 -12.30 -4.43 46.24
C THR A 182 -13.24 -5.07 47.25
N PRO A 183 -13.88 -6.22 46.94
CA PRO A 183 -14.74 -6.87 47.91
C PRO A 183 -13.94 -7.25 49.17
N GLN A 184 -14.37 -6.74 50.31
CA GLN A 184 -13.68 -6.82 51.60
C GLN A 184 -13.66 -8.23 52.22
N TRP A 185 -14.22 -9.24 51.54
CA TRP A 185 -14.26 -10.61 52.04
C TRP A 185 -12.93 -11.35 51.97
N ARG A 186 -11.90 -10.80 51.31
CA ARG A 186 -10.55 -11.42 51.24
C ARG A 186 -9.71 -11.23 52.51
N ASN A 187 -10.18 -10.48 53.51
CA ASN A 187 -9.46 -10.26 54.77
C ASN A 187 -9.97 -11.07 55.97
N HIS A 188 -11.05 -11.87 55.84
CA HIS A 188 -11.58 -12.65 56.97
C HIS A 188 -11.25 -14.16 56.96
N LEU A 189 -10.59 -14.70 55.92
CA LEU A 189 -10.19 -16.12 55.89
C LEU A 189 -8.69 -16.37 56.07
N MET A 190 -7.91 -15.38 56.51
CA MET A 190 -6.50 -15.56 56.90
C MET A 190 -6.27 -15.51 58.42
N ILE A 191 -7.31 -15.31 59.24
CA ILE A 191 -7.19 -15.32 60.72
C ILE A 191 -7.54 -16.69 61.36
N ALA A 192 -8.01 -17.68 60.59
CA ALA A 192 -8.28 -19.03 61.11
C ALA A 192 -7.35 -20.15 60.56
N GLY A 193 -6.29 -19.81 59.82
CA GLY A 193 -5.44 -20.77 59.12
C GLY A 193 -3.99 -20.92 59.61
N ILE A 194 -3.57 -20.21 60.67
CA ILE A 194 -2.18 -20.24 61.16
C ILE A 194 -2.13 -20.53 62.68
N ALA A 195 -2.74 -21.64 63.10
CA ALA A 195 -2.56 -22.18 64.45
C ALA A 195 -2.32 -23.70 64.51
N LEU A 196 -1.95 -24.35 63.39
CA LEU A 196 -1.71 -25.80 63.36
C LEU A 196 -0.44 -26.27 62.64
N ALA A 197 0.49 -25.36 62.31
CA ALA A 197 1.76 -25.72 61.62
C ALA A 197 3.04 -25.42 62.42
N THR A 198 2.95 -24.92 63.66
CA THR A 198 4.14 -24.69 64.52
C THR A 198 4.28 -25.69 65.67
N ALA A 199 3.33 -26.62 65.86
CA ALA A 199 3.42 -27.66 66.90
C ALA A 199 4.16 -28.94 66.46
N LEU A 200 4.42 -29.16 65.16
CA LEU A 200 5.04 -30.41 64.69
C LEU A 200 6.56 -30.35 64.45
N VAL A 201 7.19 -29.17 64.55
CA VAL A 201 8.65 -29.02 64.32
C VAL A 201 9.47 -29.02 65.62
N MET A 202 8.84 -28.95 66.80
CA MET A 202 9.56 -28.90 68.09
C MET A 202 9.71 -30.26 68.81
N ILE A 203 9.24 -31.37 68.24
CA ILE A 203 9.41 -32.72 68.84
C ILE A 203 10.51 -33.55 68.15
N GLY A 204 10.85 -33.25 66.88
CA GLY A 204 11.83 -34.04 66.12
C GLY A 204 13.31 -33.76 66.42
N GLY A 205 13.62 -32.71 67.19
CA GLY A 205 14.99 -32.19 67.35
C GLY A 205 15.79 -32.73 68.54
N TRP A 206 15.25 -33.62 69.38
CA TRP A 206 15.88 -33.97 70.67
C TRP A 206 16.48 -35.39 70.80
N PHE A 207 16.37 -36.25 69.79
CA PHE A 207 16.86 -37.64 69.88
C PHE A 207 18.11 -37.98 69.06
N GLY A 208 18.78 -36.99 68.44
CA GLY A 208 19.80 -37.25 67.43
C GLY A 208 21.28 -37.27 67.84
N LEU A 209 21.66 -37.03 69.11
CA LEU A 209 23.07 -36.85 69.48
C LEU A 209 23.43 -37.44 70.86
N ARG A 210 23.83 -38.72 70.88
CA ARG A 210 24.72 -39.44 71.84
C ARG A 210 24.74 -40.90 71.39
N LYS A 211 25.80 -41.50 70.82
CA LYS A 211 27.19 -41.75 71.27
C LYS A 211 27.99 -42.20 70.03
N ILE A 212 29.10 -41.56 69.66
CA ILE A 212 30.50 -41.86 70.05
C ILE A 212 30.88 -43.36 69.88
N ARG A 213 31.68 -43.64 68.84
CA ARG A 213 32.57 -44.81 68.75
C ARG A 213 33.85 -44.52 69.53
N ALA A 214 34.21 -45.43 70.42
CA ALA A 214 35.55 -45.99 70.59
C ALA A 214 35.37 -47.38 71.19
#